data_AF-A0A349HVT4-F1
#
_entry.id   AF-A0A349HVT4-F1
#
_cell.length_a   1.000
_cell.length_b   1.000
_cell.length_c   1.000
_cell.angle_alpha   90.00
_cell.angle_beta   90.00
_cell.angle_gamma   90.00
#
_symmetry.space_group_name_H-M   'P 1'
#
loop_
_entity.id
_entity.type
_entity.pdbx_description
1 polymer ?
#
loop_
_entity_poly.entity_id
_entity_poly.type
_entity_poly.pdbx_seq_one_letter_code
_entity_poly.pdbx_strand_id
1 'polypeptide(L)'
;MGLAERFKEELKSKNIFEKSNIEKNLEKENIQFISKPINNIVIKPEKEERGNSIGQTINNNIVKTVDNDIYSVPKFEDLETQIISKIRKTPYWEEYSFDRQKNMVEKYFNSKTKHIKVTNADKNEFIKSILILSNNK
;
A
#
# COMPACT_ATOMS: atom_id res chain seq x y z
N MET A 1 37.86 -10.27 26.66
CA MET A 1 37.02 -10.79 25.56
C MET A 1 36.56 -9.62 24.70
N GLY A 2 37.08 -9.54 23.48
CA GLY A 2 36.77 -8.48 22.52
C GLY A 2 35.32 -8.57 22.00
N LEU A 3 34.80 -7.46 21.47
CA LEU A 3 33.45 -7.43 20.88
C LEU A 3 33.21 -8.56 19.87
N ALA A 4 34.18 -8.84 19.01
CA ALA A 4 34.09 -9.91 18.02
C ALA A 4 34.00 -11.32 18.63
N GLU A 5 34.58 -11.54 19.81
CA GLU A 5 34.49 -12.82 20.52
C GLU A 5 33.10 -13.00 21.13
N ARG A 6 32.49 -11.92 21.64
CA ARG A 6 31.12 -11.93 22.17
C ARG A 6 30.08 -12.28 21.09
N PHE A 7 30.22 -11.72 19.88
CA PHE A 7 29.33 -12.05 18.76
C PHE A 7 29.46 -13.50 18.25
N LYS A 8 30.65 -14.09 18.35
CA LYS A 8 30.86 -15.50 17.95
C LYS A 8 30.12 -16.48 18.86
N GLU A 9 30.00 -16.19 20.15
CA GLU A 9 29.23 -17.02 21.09
C GLU A 9 27.73 -16.92 20.84
N GLU A 10 27.23 -15.71 20.58
CA GLU A 10 25.81 -15.44 20.32
C GLU A 10 25.31 -16.08 19.01
N LEU A 11 26.16 -16.15 17.98
CA LEU A 11 25.82 -16.83 16.73
C LEU A 11 25.83 -18.37 16.84
N LYS A 12 26.65 -18.94 17.73
CA LYS A 12 26.72 -20.40 17.92
C LYS A 12 25.49 -20.97 18.64
N SER A 13 24.84 -20.17 19.49
CA SER A 13 23.69 -20.62 20.29
C SER A 13 22.35 -20.44 19.59
N LYS A 14 22.29 -19.71 18.47
CA LYS A 14 21.04 -19.38 17.78
C LYS A 14 20.87 -20.21 16.51
N ASN A 15 20.02 -21.24 16.56
CA ASN A 15 19.62 -21.98 15.37
C ASN A 15 18.61 -21.15 14.56
N ILE A 16 19.11 -20.47 13.52
CA ILE A 16 18.30 -19.61 12.64
C ILE A 16 17.37 -20.37 11.69
N PHE A 17 17.48 -21.70 11.62
CA PHE A 17 16.60 -22.55 10.81
C PHE A 17 15.42 -23.11 11.62
N GLU A 18 15.45 -23.00 12.95
CA GLU A 18 14.33 -23.37 13.80
C GLU A 18 13.34 -22.21 13.90
N LYS A 19 12.07 -22.51 13.60
CA LYS A 19 11.02 -21.51 13.67
C LYS A 19 10.86 -20.98 15.10
N SER A 20 10.86 -19.66 15.24
CA SER A 20 10.64 -19.01 16.52
C SER A 20 9.23 -19.28 17.06
N ASN A 21 9.02 -19.10 18.37
CA ASN A 21 7.69 -19.24 18.98
C ASN A 21 6.65 -18.29 18.36
N ILE A 22 7.11 -17.13 17.88
CA ILE A 22 6.29 -16.14 17.18
C ILE A 22 5.85 -16.71 15.83
N GLU A 23 6.79 -17.25 15.04
CA GLU A 23 6.49 -17.87 13.73
C GLU A 23 5.52 -19.05 13.86
N LYS A 24 5.67 -19.88 14.88
CA LYS A 24 4.76 -21.01 15.15
C LYS A 24 3.34 -20.56 15.53
N ASN A 25 3.19 -19.42 16.19
CA ASN A 25 1.89 -18.89 16.57
C ASN A 25 1.17 -18.19 15.40
N LEU A 26 1.93 -17.51 14.52
CA LEU A 26 1.39 -16.87 13.31
C LEU A 26 0.79 -17.89 12.32
N GLU A 27 1.39 -19.09 12.19
CA GLU A 27 0.85 -20.16 11.35
C GLU A 27 -0.53 -20.65 11.82
N LYS A 28 -0.82 -20.58 13.13
CA LYS A 28 -2.13 -20.97 13.68
C LYS A 28 -3.23 -19.95 13.37
N GLU A 29 -2.87 -18.68 13.20
CA GLU A 29 -3.80 -17.61 12.86
C GLU A 29 -4.00 -17.43 11.35
N ASN A 30 -3.51 -18.38 10.53
CA ASN A 30 -3.60 -18.34 9.08
C ASN A 30 -2.94 -17.10 8.45
N ILE A 31 -1.97 -16.50 9.16
CA ILE A 31 -1.19 -15.35 8.71
C ILE A 31 0.10 -15.89 8.08
N GLN A 32 0.26 -15.70 6.77
CA GLN A 32 1.47 -16.07 6.04
C GLN A 32 2.32 -14.83 5.75
N PHE A 33 3.64 -14.97 5.87
CA PHE A 33 4.56 -13.94 5.42
C PHE A 33 4.43 -13.76 3.91
N ILE A 34 4.14 -12.52 3.46
CA ILE A 34 4.04 -12.15 2.05
C ILE A 34 5.46 -12.09 1.46
N SER A 35 6.09 -13.25 1.27
CA SER A 35 7.32 -13.32 0.47
C SER A 35 6.95 -13.28 -1.02
N LYS A 36 7.77 -12.53 -1.78
CA LYS A 36 7.79 -12.25 -3.25
C LYS A 36 6.64 -12.85 -4.11
N PRO A 37 6.10 -12.09 -5.08
CA PRO A 37 4.96 -12.52 -5.90
C PRO A 37 5.22 -13.90 -6.54
N ILE A 38 4.23 -14.78 -6.40
CA ILE A 38 4.26 -16.15 -6.93
C ILE A 38 4.07 -16.07 -8.45
N ASN A 39 5.13 -16.26 -9.23
CA ASN A 39 5.09 -16.22 -10.70
C ASN A 39 4.48 -17.47 -11.38
N ASN A 40 3.88 -18.41 -10.62
CA ASN A 40 3.34 -19.65 -11.19
C ASN A 40 1.81 -19.71 -11.12
N ILE A 41 1.12 -18.87 -11.89
CA ILE A 41 -0.27 -19.16 -12.30
C ILE A 41 -0.18 -19.87 -13.66
N VAL A 42 -0.19 -21.20 -13.65
CA VAL A 42 -0.41 -21.99 -14.87
C VAL A 42 -1.92 -21.99 -15.13
N ILE A 43 -2.37 -21.07 -16.00
CA ILE A 43 -3.74 -21.10 -16.52
C ILE A 43 -3.82 -22.25 -17.51
N LYS A 44 -4.49 -23.35 -17.14
CA LYS A 44 -4.91 -24.37 -18.12
C LYS A 44 -6.15 -23.84 -18.84
N PRO A 45 -6.13 -23.70 -20.19
CA PRO A 45 -7.36 -23.45 -20.91
C PRO A 45 -8.18 -24.75 -20.92
N GLU A 46 -9.38 -24.70 -20.35
CA GLU A 46 -10.36 -25.78 -20.45
C GLU A 46 -10.98 -25.77 -21.86
N LYS A 47 -11.26 -26.97 -22.38
CA LYS A 47 -11.50 -27.25 -23.80
C LYS A 47 -12.65 -26.44 -24.42
N GLU A 48 -12.44 -26.05 -25.67
CA GLU A 48 -13.43 -25.43 -26.55
C GLU A 48 -14.63 -26.35 -26.80
N GLU A 49 -15.83 -25.93 -26.41
CA GLU A 49 -17.07 -26.34 -27.08
C GLU A 49 -17.63 -25.14 -27.86
N ARG A 50 -17.64 -25.27 -29.18
CA ARG A 50 -18.27 -24.34 -30.12
C ARG A 50 -19.78 -24.36 -29.91
N GLY A 51 -20.36 -23.21 -29.59
CA GLY A 51 -21.81 -23.00 -29.63
C GLY A 51 -22.15 -21.52 -29.57
N ASN A 52 -22.71 -20.98 -30.65
CA ASN A 52 -23.13 -19.59 -30.79
C ASN A 52 -24.10 -19.14 -29.69
N SER A 53 -23.88 -17.98 -29.06
CA SER A 53 -24.88 -16.90 -28.95
C SER A 53 -24.40 -15.77 -28.04
N ILE A 54 -24.99 -14.61 -28.31
CA ILE A 54 -24.75 -13.27 -27.78
C ILE A 54 -24.79 -13.24 -26.25
N GLY A 55 -23.76 -12.66 -25.65
CA GLY A 55 -23.55 -12.61 -24.20
C GLY A 55 -24.67 -11.88 -23.46
N GLN A 56 -25.36 -12.63 -22.61
CA GLN A 56 -26.14 -12.11 -21.49
C GLN A 56 -25.85 -12.92 -20.23
N THR A 57 -25.71 -12.17 -19.14
CA THR A 57 -25.89 -12.56 -17.72
C THR A 57 -24.84 -13.48 -17.10
N ILE A 58 -24.00 -12.88 -16.24
CA ILE A 58 -23.41 -13.60 -15.11
C ILE A 58 -24.15 -13.11 -13.86
N ASN A 59 -25.05 -13.97 -13.38
CA ASN A 59 -25.67 -13.88 -12.06
C ASN A 59 -24.62 -14.26 -11.01
N ASN A 60 -24.15 -13.29 -10.22
CA ASN A 60 -23.39 -13.57 -9.00
C ASN A 60 -24.22 -13.18 -7.78
N ASN A 61 -25.12 -14.08 -7.37
CA ASN A 61 -25.68 -14.06 -6.02
C ASN A 61 -24.62 -14.53 -5.01
N ILE A 62 -23.83 -13.59 -4.48
CA ILE A 62 -23.21 -13.72 -3.15
C ILE A 62 -23.33 -12.37 -2.45
N VAL A 63 -24.43 -12.19 -1.70
CA VAL A 63 -24.50 -11.13 -0.67
C VAL A 63 -23.76 -11.64 0.56
N LYS A 64 -22.55 -11.11 0.77
CA LYS A 64 -22.08 -10.76 2.11
C LYS A 64 -21.57 -9.33 2.03
N THR A 65 -22.37 -8.45 2.62
CA THR A 65 -22.03 -7.08 3.01
C THR A 65 -20.74 -7.10 3.84
N VAL A 66 -19.64 -6.83 3.18
CA VAL A 66 -18.47 -6.19 3.79
C VAL A 66 -18.34 -4.91 3.00
N ASP A 67 -18.47 -3.77 3.68
CA ASP A 67 -18.26 -2.46 3.09
C ASP A 67 -16.89 -2.45 2.41
N ASN A 68 -16.89 -2.71 1.11
CA ASN A 68 -15.73 -2.65 0.26
C ASN A 68 -15.49 -1.19 -0.12
N ASP A 69 -15.22 -0.36 0.88
CA ASP A 69 -14.61 0.96 0.70
C ASP A 69 -13.07 0.85 0.57
N ILE A 70 -12.52 -0.36 0.55
CA ILE A 70 -11.06 -0.58 0.63
C ILE A 70 -10.34 -0.34 -0.71
N TYR A 71 -11.06 -0.23 -1.83
CA TYR A 71 -10.45 0.11 -3.12
C TYR A 71 -11.32 1.09 -3.92
N SER A 72 -11.66 2.23 -3.31
CA SER A 72 -11.91 3.42 -4.13
C SER A 72 -10.63 3.73 -4.87
N VAL A 73 -10.67 3.75 -6.21
CA VAL A 73 -9.61 4.40 -7.01
C VAL A 73 -9.35 5.77 -6.37
N PRO A 74 -8.10 6.12 -6.01
CA PRO A 74 -7.84 7.37 -5.32
C PRO A 74 -8.33 8.52 -6.20
N LYS A 75 -9.31 9.30 -5.73
CA LYS A 75 -9.97 10.36 -6.51
C LYS A 75 -9.00 11.38 -7.11
N PHE A 76 -7.79 11.44 -6.57
CA PHE A 76 -6.76 12.43 -6.90
C PHE A 76 -5.39 11.81 -7.18
N GLU A 77 -5.31 10.53 -7.57
CA GLU A 77 -4.04 9.80 -7.79
C GLU A 77 -3.02 10.58 -8.66
N ASP A 78 -3.49 11.21 -9.74
CA ASP A 78 -2.65 12.06 -10.60
C ASP A 78 -2.10 13.29 -9.86
N LEU A 79 -2.91 13.91 -9.00
CA LEU A 79 -2.48 15.05 -8.19
C LEU A 79 -1.50 14.62 -7.10
N GLU A 80 -1.69 13.42 -6.55
CA GLU A 80 -0.79 12.84 -5.56
C GLU A 80 0.60 12.61 -6.16
N THR A 81 0.65 11.95 -7.31
CA THR A 81 1.90 11.71 -8.03
C THR A 81 2.61 13.03 -8.37
N GLN A 82 1.85 14.01 -8.88
CA GLN A 82 2.41 15.33 -9.21
C GLN A 82 2.97 16.05 -8.00
N ILE A 83 2.24 16.12 -6.88
CA ILE A 83 2.73 16.86 -5.71
C ILE A 83 3.90 16.14 -5.03
N ILE A 84 3.89 14.82 -4.96
CA ILE A 84 5.01 14.04 -4.43
C ILE A 84 6.27 14.29 -5.27
N SER A 85 6.15 14.33 -6.60
CA SER A 85 7.29 14.65 -7.47
C SER A 85 7.86 16.06 -7.21
N LYS A 86 7.01 17.03 -6.85
CA LYS A 86 7.44 18.39 -6.48
C LYS A 86 8.10 18.42 -5.11
N ILE A 87 7.52 17.72 -4.14
CA ILE A 87 8.06 17.62 -2.77
C ILE A 87 9.45 17.00 -2.80
N ARG A 88 9.66 15.90 -3.54
CA ARG A 88 10.97 15.25 -3.69
C ARG A 88 12.04 16.16 -4.32
N LYS A 89 11.64 17.16 -5.10
CA LYS A 89 12.52 18.17 -5.68
C LYS A 89 12.69 19.42 -4.81
N THR A 90 11.94 19.52 -3.71
CA THR A 90 11.99 20.68 -2.82
C THR A 90 13.15 20.51 -1.84
N PRO A 91 14.15 21.41 -1.86
CA PRO A 91 15.26 21.37 -0.91
C PRO A 91 14.76 21.47 0.53
N TYR A 92 15.38 20.71 1.42
CA TYR A 92 15.13 20.77 2.86
C TYR A 92 13.66 20.55 3.26
N TRP A 93 12.91 19.78 2.46
CA TRP A 93 11.50 19.49 2.73
C TRP A 93 11.28 18.96 4.16
N GLU A 94 12.13 18.04 4.58
CA GLU A 94 12.10 17.39 5.90
C GLU A 94 12.38 18.37 7.05
N GLU A 95 13.03 19.51 6.78
CA GLU A 95 13.33 20.55 7.78
C GLU A 95 12.18 21.53 7.98
N TYR A 96 11.19 21.53 7.09
CA TYR A 96 10.02 22.38 7.24
C TYR A 96 9.14 21.89 8.38
N SER A 97 8.62 22.84 9.17
CA SER A 97 7.62 22.52 10.19
C SER A 97 6.40 21.83 9.58
N PHE A 98 5.77 20.97 10.36
CA PHE A 98 4.56 20.27 9.93
C PHE A 98 3.49 21.22 9.39
N ASP A 99 3.27 22.37 10.05
CA ASP A 99 2.32 23.39 9.60
C ASP A 99 2.69 23.97 8.23
N ARG A 100 3.99 24.17 7.97
CA ARG A 100 4.48 24.68 6.70
C ARG A 100 4.30 23.66 5.59
N GLN A 101 4.64 22.40 5.84
CA GLN A 101 4.41 21.29 4.90
C GLN A 101 2.92 21.17 4.57
N LYS A 102 2.07 21.13 5.60
CA LYS A 102 0.61 21.07 5.46
C LYS A 102 0.06 22.22 4.62
N ASN A 103 0.46 23.46 4.90
CA ASN A 103 0.01 24.64 4.15
C ASN A 103 0.44 24.59 2.68
N MET A 104 1.65 24.10 2.38
CA MET A 104 2.11 23.91 1.01
C MET A 104 1.25 22.90 0.25
N VAL A 105 0.97 21.74 0.86
CA VAL A 105 0.11 20.70 0.28
C VAL A 105 -1.31 21.22 0.07
N GLU A 106 -1.85 21.92 1.07
CA GLU A 106 -3.19 22.51 1.02
C GLU A 106 -3.33 23.55 -0.10
N LYS A 107 -2.35 24.46 -0.24
CA LYS A 107 -2.34 25.44 -1.33
C LYS A 107 -2.29 24.77 -2.70
N TYR A 108 -1.47 23.73 -2.85
CA TYR A 108 -1.39 22.98 -4.09
C TYR A 108 -2.74 22.34 -4.42
N PHE A 109 -3.34 21.64 -3.45
CA PHE A 109 -4.62 20.98 -3.62
C PHE A 109 -5.71 21.97 -4.03
N ASN A 110 -5.90 23.04 -3.25
CA ASN A 110 -6.90 24.09 -3.55
C ASN A 110 -6.68 24.71 -4.93
N SER A 111 -5.42 24.85 -5.39
CA SER A 111 -5.13 25.42 -6.70
C SER A 111 -5.51 24.50 -7.85
N LYS A 112 -5.41 23.18 -7.65
CA LYS A 112 -5.67 22.14 -8.65
C LYS A 112 -7.13 21.70 -8.69
N THR A 113 -7.84 21.85 -7.57
CA THR A 113 -9.24 21.45 -7.45
C THR A 113 -10.23 22.61 -7.57
N LYS A 114 -9.79 23.82 -7.97
CA LYS A 114 -10.67 25.00 -8.14
C LYS A 114 -11.91 24.73 -8.99
N HIS A 115 -11.82 23.85 -9.97
CA HIS A 115 -12.88 23.54 -10.93
C HIS A 115 -13.67 22.27 -10.58
N ILE A 116 -13.32 21.61 -9.47
CA ILE A 116 -13.87 20.32 -9.07
C ILE A 116 -14.63 20.52 -7.76
N LYS A 117 -15.81 19.92 -7.64
CA LYS A 117 -16.50 19.85 -6.34
C LYS A 117 -15.76 18.85 -5.47
N VAL A 118 -15.17 19.35 -4.40
CA VAL A 118 -14.39 18.54 -3.45
C VAL A 118 -14.91 18.81 -2.04
N THR A 119 -15.05 17.75 -1.25
CA THR A 119 -15.46 17.89 0.15
C THR A 119 -14.27 18.19 1.06
N ASN A 120 -14.53 18.73 2.26
CA ASN A 120 -13.46 18.91 3.25
C ASN A 120 -12.85 17.58 3.70
N ALA A 121 -13.63 16.49 3.67
CA ALA A 121 -13.13 15.15 4.00
C ALA A 121 -12.09 14.70 2.96
N ASP A 122 -12.42 14.78 1.67
CA ASP A 122 -11.52 14.47 0.56
C ASP A 122 -10.21 15.24 0.65
N LYS A 123 -10.29 16.55 0.96
CA LYS A 123 -9.12 17.41 1.14
C LYS A 123 -8.24 16.97 2.31
N ASN A 124 -8.85 16.65 3.45
CA ASN A 124 -8.11 16.24 4.64
C ASN A 124 -7.45 14.87 4.45
N GLU A 125 -8.11 13.95 3.77
CA GLU A 125 -7.57 12.65 3.39
C GLU A 125 -6.37 12.81 2.45
N PHE A 126 -6.52 13.59 1.38
CA PHE A 126 -5.43 13.90 0.45
C PHE A 126 -4.20 14.46 1.19
N ILE A 127 -4.38 15.48 2.03
CA ILE A 127 -3.27 16.09 2.77
C ILE A 127 -2.57 15.05 3.66
N LYS A 128 -3.32 14.20 4.37
CA LYS A 128 -2.75 13.14 5.19
C LYS A 128 -1.95 12.14 4.36
N SER A 129 -2.50 11.66 3.25
CA SER A 129 -1.83 10.73 2.34
C SER A 129 -0.50 11.30 1.83
N ILE A 130 -0.49 12.57 1.39
CA ILE A 130 0.74 13.21 0.91
C ILE A 130 1.79 13.33 2.00
N LEU A 131 1.42 13.72 3.22
CA LEU A 131 2.38 13.87 4.32
C LEU A 131 3.00 12.52 4.71
N ILE A 132 2.23 11.43 4.65
CA ILE A 132 2.74 10.08 4.89
C ILE A 132 3.70 9.68 3.76
N LEU A 133 3.27 9.85 2.50
CA LEU A 133 4.06 9.46 1.32
C LEU A 133 5.32 10.31 1.12
N SER A 134 5.33 11.57 1.58
CA SER A 134 6.49 12.45 1.46
C SER A 134 7.62 12.08 2.42
N ASN A 135 7.28 11.43 3.55
CA ASN A 135 8.24 11.11 4.60
C ASN A 135 8.83 9.70 4.46
N ASN A 136 8.20 8.85 3.64
CA ASN A 136 8.72 7.53 3.28
C ASN A 136 9.57 7.63 2.01
N LYS A 137 10.87 7.86 2.16
CA LYS A 137 11.85 7.87 1.06
C LYS A 137 12.31 6.46 0.69
#